data_AF-A0A395T927-F1
#
_entry.id   AF-A0A395T927-F1
#
_cell.length_a   1.000
_cell.length_b   1.000
_cell.length_c   1.000
_cell.angle_alpha   90.00
_cell.angle_beta   90.00
_cell.angle_gamma   90.00
#
_symmetry.space_group_name_H-M   'P 1'
#
loop_
_entity.id
_entity.type
_entity.pdbx_description
1 polymer ?
#
loop_
_entity_poly.entity_id
_entity_poly.type
_entity_poly.pdbx_seq_one_letter_code
_entity_poly.pdbx_strand_id
1 'polypeptide(L)'
;MHSSTVILFASLLTGVVAPPPEHFLNFVCTGTDSDDIPDVCNNMCYGTYVQAPALLSSRWQDDQPRNLFWDYRANKDLGATCKKLPTKLYWDQPDDSTRGKRSRNAGCGTTNKCGSGEQCDEYPFASTSNADEVKAVSRCVPSGQNNRQGQVLRQFYNSQGSFDEVGLGGKKGDFTIGFGNPGDSPYCSPNTDCVNDGHQYTRDGLARRSHVIKRKDKSNGYYKLKSGGTFFAPGGAKPGDLVFTPRYYNQTLAREFARKHTFDPKRGLEQYEYMMGNMYTDRDEVVGPIEN
;
A
#
# COMPACT_ATOMS: atom_id res chain seq x y z
N MET A 1 55.87 41.72 29.95
CA MET A 1 55.33 40.34 29.97
C MET A 1 53.82 40.44 29.87
N HIS A 2 53.24 40.20 28.69
CA HIS A 2 51.78 40.06 28.51
C HIS A 2 51.57 38.69 27.88
N SER A 3 50.95 37.80 28.65
CA SER A 3 50.62 36.44 28.24
C SER A 3 49.26 36.47 27.56
N SER A 4 49.24 36.36 26.23
CA SER A 4 48.01 36.21 25.46
C SER A 4 47.57 34.75 25.50
N THR A 5 46.51 34.47 26.26
CA THR A 5 45.83 33.17 26.25
C THR A 5 45.01 33.06 24.96
N VAL A 6 45.43 32.17 24.07
CA VAL A 6 44.67 31.81 22.86
C VAL A 6 43.59 30.81 23.28
N ILE A 7 42.32 31.23 23.22
CA ILE A 7 41.16 30.34 23.41
C ILE A 7 40.86 29.68 22.06
N LEU A 8 41.22 28.40 21.93
CA LEU A 8 40.80 27.55 20.83
C LEU A 8 39.32 27.18 21.02
N PHE A 9 38.45 27.78 20.23
CA PHE A 9 37.08 27.30 20.07
C PHE A 9 37.11 26.01 19.24
N ALA A 10 37.00 24.87 19.91
CA ALA A 10 36.67 23.62 19.27
C ALA A 10 35.20 23.68 18.82
N SER A 11 34.96 23.97 17.55
CA SER A 11 33.64 23.79 16.93
C SER A 11 33.27 22.32 16.99
N LEU A 12 32.42 21.93 17.94
CA LEU A 12 31.71 20.65 17.88
C LEU A 12 30.81 20.68 16.63
N LEU A 13 31.29 20.08 15.55
CA LEU A 13 30.43 19.61 14.46
C LEU A 13 29.54 18.51 15.04
N THR A 14 28.37 18.87 15.53
CA THR A 14 27.28 17.92 15.75
C THR A 14 26.85 17.45 14.37
N GLY A 15 27.51 16.39 13.89
CA GLY A 15 27.15 15.71 12.66
C GLY A 15 25.71 15.25 12.78
N VAL A 16 24.80 15.94 12.10
CA VAL A 16 23.43 15.46 11.91
C VAL A 16 23.56 14.24 11.02
N VAL A 17 23.60 13.05 11.63
CA VAL A 17 23.49 11.80 10.90
C VAL A 17 22.13 11.84 10.21
N ALA A 18 22.14 11.92 8.87
CA ALA A 18 20.90 11.87 8.10
C ALA A 18 20.15 10.58 8.49
N PRO A 19 18.82 10.63 8.65
CA PRO A 19 18.05 9.43 8.89
C PRO A 19 18.35 8.40 7.80
N PRO A 20 18.37 7.09 8.12
CA PRO A 20 18.61 6.06 7.13
C PRO A 20 17.58 6.17 6.00
N PRO A 21 17.98 5.82 4.76
CA PRO A 21 17.09 5.90 3.61
C PRO A 21 15.84 5.05 3.82
N GLU A 22 14.70 5.54 3.39
CA GLU A 22 13.46 4.76 3.39
C GLU A 22 13.51 3.72 2.26
N HIS A 23 12.93 2.54 2.52
CA HIS A 23 12.89 1.44 1.55
C HIS A 23 11.46 1.31 1.00
N PHE A 24 11.33 1.51 -0.31
CA PHE A 24 10.06 1.38 -1.02
C PHE A 24 9.97 0.02 -1.72
N LEU A 25 8.94 -0.75 -1.41
CA LEU A 25 8.47 -1.86 -2.24
C LEU A 25 7.58 -1.26 -3.35
N ASN A 26 8.11 -1.23 -4.57
CA ASN A 26 7.49 -0.55 -5.69
C ASN A 26 6.64 -1.52 -6.52
N PHE A 27 5.33 -1.31 -6.55
CA PHE A 27 4.41 -2.09 -7.38
C PHE A 27 4.29 -1.46 -8.76
N VAL A 28 4.62 -2.22 -9.81
CA VAL A 28 4.46 -1.77 -11.20
C VAL A 28 3.00 -1.95 -11.60
N CYS A 29 2.30 -0.86 -11.88
CA CYS A 29 0.87 -0.91 -12.16
C CYS A 29 0.57 -1.24 -13.62
N THR A 30 1.35 -0.67 -14.54
CA THR A 30 1.21 -0.87 -15.99
C THR A 30 2.56 -1.06 -16.67
N GLY A 31 2.57 -1.75 -17.82
CA GLY A 31 3.77 -2.15 -18.53
C GLY A 31 3.48 -2.92 -19.82
N THR A 32 4.32 -3.90 -20.15
CA THR A 32 4.17 -4.76 -21.35
C THR A 32 3.39 -6.06 -21.05
N ASP A 33 2.39 -5.94 -20.18
CA ASP A 33 1.33 -6.91 -19.87
C ASP A 33 1.58 -8.07 -18.87
N SER A 34 2.80 -8.31 -18.35
CA SER A 34 3.07 -9.39 -17.35
C SER A 34 3.22 -8.92 -15.92
N ASP A 35 3.69 -7.70 -15.73
CA ASP A 35 3.96 -7.08 -14.42
C ASP A 35 2.74 -6.31 -13.93
N ASP A 36 1.84 -6.02 -14.88
CA ASP A 36 0.65 -5.21 -14.75
C ASP A 36 -0.31 -5.78 -13.72
N ILE A 37 -0.53 -4.99 -12.69
CA ILE A 37 -1.57 -5.18 -11.68
C ILE A 37 -2.45 -3.91 -11.58
N PRO A 38 -2.99 -3.38 -12.70
CA PRO A 38 -3.62 -2.07 -12.73
C PRO A 38 -4.84 -1.96 -11.81
N ASP A 39 -5.64 -3.02 -11.68
CA ASP A 39 -6.81 -3.03 -10.81
C ASP A 39 -6.40 -3.07 -9.33
N VAL A 40 -5.37 -3.84 -9.01
CA VAL A 40 -4.78 -3.86 -7.67
C VAL A 40 -4.19 -2.48 -7.33
N CYS A 41 -3.42 -1.89 -8.25
CA CYS A 41 -2.91 -0.53 -8.09
C CYS A 41 -4.02 0.50 -7.94
N ASN A 42 -5.12 0.38 -8.70
CA ASN A 42 -6.27 1.26 -8.52
C ASN A 42 -6.85 1.15 -7.12
N ASN A 43 -6.95 -0.06 -6.55
CA ASN A 43 -7.42 -0.23 -5.17
C ASN A 43 -6.44 0.35 -4.15
N MET A 44 -5.15 0.05 -4.27
CA MET A 44 -4.12 0.57 -3.38
C MET A 44 -4.02 2.10 -3.46
N CYS A 45 -3.95 2.68 -4.66
CA CYS A 45 -3.94 4.12 -4.84
C CYS A 45 -5.24 4.77 -4.34
N TYR A 46 -6.41 4.20 -4.64
CA TYR A 46 -7.67 4.69 -4.07
C TYR A 46 -7.59 4.72 -2.54
N GLY A 47 -7.13 3.64 -1.91
CA GLY A 47 -7.00 3.57 -0.46
C GLY A 47 -6.01 4.60 0.09
N THR A 48 -4.83 4.76 -0.51
CA THR A 48 -3.85 5.77 -0.06
C THR A 48 -4.36 7.21 -0.15
N TYR A 49 -5.46 7.46 -0.87
CA TYR A 49 -6.07 8.79 -1.00
C TYR A 49 -7.45 8.93 -0.35
N VAL A 50 -8.21 7.85 -0.15
CA VAL A 50 -9.60 7.89 0.34
C VAL A 50 -9.75 7.02 1.58
N GLN A 51 -9.97 7.64 2.74
CA GLN A 51 -10.33 6.90 3.95
C GLN A 51 -11.83 6.71 3.96
N ALA A 52 -12.32 5.50 4.22
CA ALA A 52 -13.69 5.29 4.68
C ALA A 52 -13.82 5.67 6.18
N PRO A 53 -14.94 6.25 6.64
CA PRO A 53 -15.05 6.89 7.95
C PRO A 53 -14.53 5.98 9.08
N ALA A 54 -13.66 6.54 9.93
CA ALA A 54 -13.15 5.86 11.11
C ALA A 54 -14.30 5.52 12.05
N LEU A 55 -14.31 4.28 12.56
CA LEU A 55 -15.16 3.92 13.69
C LEU A 55 -14.67 4.70 14.90
N LEU A 56 -15.44 5.70 15.35
CA LEU A 56 -15.35 6.14 16.73
C LEU A 56 -15.63 4.91 17.60
N SER A 57 -14.73 4.68 18.55
CA SER A 57 -14.80 3.56 19.49
C SER A 57 -16.18 3.44 20.14
N SER A 58 -16.58 2.19 20.36
CA SER A 58 -17.82 1.72 20.95
C SER A 58 -18.01 2.14 22.42
N ARG A 59 -18.05 3.44 22.72
CA ARG A 59 -18.24 3.95 24.09
C ARG A 59 -19.53 4.75 24.32
N TRP A 60 -20.54 4.59 23.46
CA TRP A 60 -21.87 5.20 23.64
C TRP A 60 -23.01 4.27 23.23
N GLN A 61 -22.90 2.98 23.56
CA GLN A 61 -24.01 2.03 23.54
C GLN A 61 -24.32 1.68 24.99
N ASP A 62 -25.01 2.59 25.69
CA ASP A 62 -25.83 2.31 26.88
C ASP A 62 -26.28 3.65 27.47
N ASP A 63 -27.19 4.33 26.76
CA ASP A 63 -28.25 5.15 27.36
C ASP A 63 -28.95 5.91 26.23
N GLN A 64 -30.18 5.53 25.92
CA GLN A 64 -31.32 6.41 25.58
C GLN A 64 -32.49 5.55 25.07
N PRO A 65 -33.75 5.95 25.35
CA PRO A 65 -34.90 5.05 25.38
C PRO A 65 -35.47 4.72 24.01
N ARG A 66 -36.08 3.52 23.95
CA ARG A 66 -36.97 3.06 22.87
C ARG A 66 -38.19 3.96 22.82
N ASN A 67 -38.20 4.96 21.94
CA ASN A 67 -39.36 5.55 21.27
C ASN A 67 -38.90 6.88 20.67
N LEU A 68 -38.64 6.92 19.35
CA LEU A 68 -38.99 8.02 18.46
C LEU A 68 -38.72 7.59 17.01
N PHE A 69 -39.77 7.79 16.22
CA PHE A 69 -39.93 7.42 14.83
C PHE A 69 -39.08 8.37 13.95
N TRP A 70 -38.14 7.80 13.20
CA TRP A 70 -37.46 8.34 12.01
C TRP A 70 -37.13 9.85 11.95
N ASP A 71 -35.89 10.21 12.31
CA ASP A 71 -35.19 11.34 11.69
C ASP A 71 -33.89 10.85 11.02
N TYR A 72 -33.97 10.67 9.70
CA TYR A 72 -32.89 10.20 8.83
C TYR A 72 -31.95 11.34 8.38
N ARG A 73 -31.92 12.49 9.06
CA ARG A 73 -31.12 13.67 8.66
C ARG A 73 -29.97 14.06 9.60
N ALA A 74 -29.76 13.38 10.71
CA ALA A 74 -28.77 13.77 11.72
C ALA A 74 -27.43 12.99 11.70
N ASN A 75 -27.14 12.17 10.67
CA ASN A 75 -25.86 11.45 10.55
C ASN A 75 -25.09 11.85 9.26
N LYS A 76 -25.03 13.15 8.99
CA LYS A 76 -24.44 13.71 7.76
C LYS A 76 -22.91 13.78 7.78
N ASP A 77 -22.26 13.53 8.92
CA ASP A 77 -20.83 13.84 9.11
C ASP A 77 -19.90 12.63 9.30
N LEU A 78 -20.36 11.38 9.10
CA LEU A 78 -19.45 10.21 9.01
C LEU A 78 -18.94 10.01 7.59
N GLY A 79 -18.39 11.07 7.06
CA GLY A 79 -17.88 11.11 5.72
C GLY A 79 -16.41 10.64 5.62
N ALA A 80 -16.15 9.70 4.73
CA ALA A 80 -14.85 9.37 4.13
C ALA A 80 -14.02 10.55 3.55
N THR A 81 -13.28 11.29 4.38
CA THR A 81 -12.43 12.39 3.86
C THR A 81 -11.30 11.79 3.01
N CYS A 82 -10.72 12.52 2.05
CA CYS A 82 -9.49 12.10 1.35
C CYS A 82 -8.28 12.08 2.33
N LYS A 83 -8.40 11.32 3.42
CA LYS A 83 -7.40 11.13 4.44
C LYS A 83 -6.72 9.81 4.13
N LYS A 84 -5.40 9.88 4.00
CA LYS A 84 -4.56 8.83 3.45
C LYS A 84 -4.62 7.56 4.30
N LEU A 85 -5.00 6.42 3.73
CA LEU A 85 -4.60 5.14 4.34
C LEU A 85 -3.07 5.05 4.39
N PRO A 86 -2.51 4.33 5.37
CA PRO A 86 -1.07 4.33 5.61
C PRO A 86 -0.30 3.72 4.43
N THR A 87 0.70 4.44 3.92
CA THR A 87 1.62 3.96 2.88
C THR A 87 2.79 3.18 3.46
N LYS A 88 3.14 3.46 4.72
CA LYS A 88 4.06 2.67 5.53
C LYS A 88 3.25 1.65 6.30
N LEU A 89 3.52 0.37 6.02
CA LEU A 89 2.77 -0.77 6.52
C LEU A 89 3.64 -1.63 7.42
N TYR A 90 3.03 -2.27 8.41
CA TYR A 90 3.70 -3.18 9.33
C TYR A 90 3.20 -4.61 9.15
N TRP A 91 4.09 -5.49 8.67
CA TRP A 91 3.81 -6.93 8.61
C TRP A 91 3.95 -7.51 10.01
N ASP A 92 2.83 -7.84 10.65
CA ASP A 92 2.78 -8.30 12.04
C ASP A 92 2.70 -9.82 12.20
N GLN A 93 2.82 -10.55 11.07
CA GLN A 93 2.66 -12.01 10.99
C GLN A 93 1.35 -12.49 11.63
N PRO A 94 0.19 -12.06 11.12
CA PRO A 94 -1.08 -12.46 11.68
C PRO A 94 -1.32 -13.96 11.46
N ASP A 95 -1.98 -14.59 12.44
CA ASP A 95 -2.53 -15.93 12.26
C ASP A 95 -3.72 -15.91 11.28
N ASP A 96 -4.19 -17.11 10.90
CA ASP A 96 -5.30 -17.27 9.94
C ASP A 96 -6.60 -16.60 10.42
N SER A 97 -6.83 -16.62 11.73
CA SER A 97 -8.02 -16.02 12.34
C SER A 97 -8.02 -14.51 12.19
N THR A 98 -6.88 -13.88 12.52
CA THR A 98 -6.65 -12.44 12.46
C THR A 98 -6.68 -11.96 11.01
N ARG A 99 -5.97 -12.65 10.11
CA ARG A 99 -6.00 -12.37 8.68
C ARG A 99 -7.41 -12.48 8.12
N GLY A 100 -8.13 -13.55 8.43
CA GLY A 100 -9.52 -13.73 8.00
C GLY A 100 -10.48 -12.67 8.55
N LYS A 101 -10.26 -12.19 9.79
CA LYS A 101 -11.03 -11.08 10.37
C LYS A 101 -10.76 -9.77 9.62
N ARG A 102 -9.49 -9.44 9.35
CA ARG A 102 -9.10 -8.26 8.57
C ARG A 102 -9.73 -8.30 7.17
N SER A 103 -9.73 -9.47 6.53
CA SER A 103 -10.33 -9.60 5.22
C SER A 103 -11.85 -9.38 5.21
N ARG A 104 -12.56 -9.98 6.19
CA ARG A 104 -14.00 -9.72 6.39
C ARG A 104 -14.29 -8.25 6.70
N ASN A 105 -13.38 -7.56 7.39
CA ASN A 105 -13.50 -6.13 7.67
C ASN A 105 -13.22 -5.24 6.45
N ALA A 106 -12.45 -5.70 5.46
CA ALA A 106 -12.32 -5.05 4.16
C ALA A 106 -13.55 -5.30 3.26
N GLY A 107 -14.37 -6.29 3.60
CA GLY A 107 -15.55 -6.69 2.82
C GLY A 107 -15.32 -7.90 1.92
N CYS A 108 -14.22 -8.63 2.11
CA CYS A 108 -13.94 -9.88 1.42
C CYS A 108 -14.32 -11.08 2.30
N GLY A 109 -15.06 -12.04 1.76
CA GLY A 109 -15.54 -13.20 2.55
C GLY A 109 -16.82 -13.81 2.01
N THR A 110 -17.74 -14.18 2.91
CA THR A 110 -18.95 -14.97 2.58
C THR A 110 -19.95 -14.27 1.65
N THR A 111 -19.90 -12.94 1.56
CA THR A 111 -20.60 -12.15 0.53
C THR A 111 -19.59 -11.61 -0.48
N ASN A 112 -18.73 -12.49 -1.01
CA ASN A 112 -17.76 -12.13 -2.04
C ASN A 112 -18.49 -11.53 -3.23
N LYS A 113 -18.22 -10.25 -3.49
CA LYS A 113 -18.88 -9.46 -4.54
C LYS A 113 -18.25 -9.73 -5.91
N CYS A 114 -17.13 -10.47 -5.92
CA CYS A 114 -16.31 -10.69 -7.08
C CYS A 114 -16.86 -11.83 -7.93
N GLY A 115 -16.81 -11.62 -9.25
CA GLY A 115 -17.27 -12.59 -10.22
C GLY A 115 -16.32 -13.78 -10.39
N SER A 116 -16.66 -14.64 -11.33
CA SER A 116 -15.76 -15.72 -11.76
C SER A 116 -14.49 -15.13 -12.37
N GLY A 117 -13.32 -15.64 -11.96
CA GLY A 117 -12.03 -15.15 -12.43
C GLY A 117 -11.51 -13.89 -11.71
N GLU A 118 -12.24 -13.40 -10.71
CA GLU A 118 -11.84 -12.27 -9.86
C GLU A 118 -11.58 -12.71 -8.42
N GLN A 119 -10.76 -11.92 -7.73
CA GLN A 119 -10.50 -12.02 -6.31
C GLN A 119 -10.70 -10.67 -5.64
N CYS A 120 -11.02 -10.71 -4.36
CA CYS A 120 -11.19 -9.53 -3.54
C CYS A 120 -9.80 -9.10 -3.03
N ASP A 121 -9.26 -8.02 -3.60
CA ASP A 121 -8.02 -7.37 -3.16
C ASP A 121 -8.34 -6.34 -2.08
N GLU A 122 -7.42 -6.14 -1.15
CA GLU A 122 -7.66 -5.42 0.11
C GLU A 122 -6.53 -4.44 0.41
N TYR A 123 -6.89 -3.22 0.81
CA TYR A 123 -5.91 -2.22 1.23
C TYR A 123 -6.38 -1.44 2.48
N PRO A 124 -5.56 -1.36 3.56
CA PRO A 124 -4.27 -2.04 3.75
C PRO A 124 -4.40 -3.56 3.72
N PHE A 125 -3.30 -4.26 3.43
CA PHE A 125 -3.30 -5.71 3.27
C PHE A 125 -3.72 -6.41 4.57
N ALA A 126 -4.51 -7.48 4.48
CA ALA A 126 -4.88 -8.29 5.64
C ALA A 126 -3.67 -8.94 6.36
N SER A 127 -2.51 -9.01 5.70
CA SER A 127 -1.24 -9.41 6.30
C SER A 127 -0.62 -8.35 7.24
N THR A 128 -1.16 -7.13 7.30
CA THR A 128 -0.57 -6.00 8.04
C THR A 128 -1.47 -5.54 9.18
N SER A 129 -0.89 -5.07 10.29
CA SER A 129 -1.65 -4.57 11.44
C SER A 129 -2.43 -3.30 11.13
N ASN A 130 -2.00 -2.54 10.12
CA ASN A 130 -2.69 -1.34 9.66
C ASN A 130 -4.15 -1.61 9.27
N ALA A 131 -4.49 -2.83 8.84
CA ALA A 131 -5.85 -3.22 8.50
C ALA A 131 -6.79 -3.30 9.73
N ASP A 132 -6.26 -3.31 10.96
CA ASP A 132 -7.08 -3.21 12.19
C ASP A 132 -7.37 -1.76 12.60
N GLU A 133 -6.54 -0.81 12.15
CA GLU A 133 -6.58 0.60 12.58
C GLU A 133 -7.50 1.45 11.72
N VAL A 134 -7.81 0.98 10.51
CA VAL A 134 -8.54 1.72 9.50
C VAL A 134 -9.66 0.89 8.90
N LYS A 135 -10.63 1.55 8.29
CA LYS A 135 -11.63 0.89 7.47
C LYS A 135 -11.01 0.60 6.10
N ALA A 136 -10.50 -0.62 5.94
CA ALA A 136 -9.89 -1.09 4.70
C ALA A 136 -10.86 -0.99 3.53
N VAL A 137 -10.30 -0.69 2.36
CA VAL A 137 -11.00 -0.71 1.07
C VAL A 137 -10.72 -2.03 0.36
N SER A 138 -11.67 -2.48 -0.44
CA SER A 138 -11.51 -3.66 -1.29
C SER A 138 -11.96 -3.40 -2.72
N ARG A 139 -11.40 -4.14 -3.67
CA ARG A 139 -11.81 -4.14 -5.08
C ARG A 139 -11.79 -5.57 -5.61
N CYS A 140 -12.75 -5.88 -6.47
CA CYS A 140 -12.68 -7.11 -7.26
C CYS A 140 -11.70 -6.90 -8.41
N VAL A 141 -10.64 -7.69 -8.42
CA VAL A 141 -9.54 -7.60 -9.39
C VAL A 141 -9.35 -8.97 -10.05
N PRO A 142 -8.82 -9.04 -11.29
CA PRO A 142 -8.51 -10.33 -11.90
C PRO A 142 -7.60 -11.18 -11.00
N SER A 143 -7.93 -12.46 -10.79
CA SER A 143 -7.19 -13.33 -9.86
C SER A 143 -5.68 -13.37 -10.12
N GLY A 144 -5.29 -13.30 -11.40
CA GLY A 144 -3.88 -13.26 -11.79
C GLY A 144 -3.15 -12.01 -11.27
N GLN A 145 -3.81 -10.85 -11.19
CA GLN A 145 -3.18 -9.64 -10.63
C GLN A 145 -3.00 -9.77 -9.11
N ASN A 146 -4.05 -10.23 -8.41
CA ASN A 146 -4.01 -10.43 -6.96
C ASN A 146 -2.98 -11.47 -6.54
N ASN A 147 -2.87 -12.58 -7.28
CA ASN A 147 -1.87 -13.62 -7.06
C ASN A 147 -0.44 -13.07 -7.19
N ARG A 148 -0.17 -12.17 -8.15
CA ARG A 148 1.15 -11.53 -8.31
C ARG A 148 1.48 -10.62 -7.13
N GLN A 149 0.54 -9.78 -6.71
CA GLN A 149 0.74 -8.92 -5.53
C GLN A 149 1.03 -9.78 -4.29
N GLY A 150 0.25 -10.84 -4.06
CA GLY A 150 0.46 -11.79 -2.97
C GLY A 150 1.81 -12.50 -3.04
N GLN A 151 2.27 -12.89 -4.23
CA GLN A 151 3.60 -13.47 -4.44
C GLN A 151 4.71 -12.49 -4.05
N VAL A 152 4.65 -11.26 -4.56
CA VAL A 152 5.64 -10.22 -4.26
C VAL A 152 5.72 -9.97 -2.75
N LEU A 153 4.57 -9.78 -2.09
CA LEU A 153 4.51 -9.56 -0.65
C LEU A 153 5.10 -10.72 0.14
N ARG A 154 4.75 -11.97 -0.19
CA ARG A 154 5.28 -13.14 0.52
C ARG A 154 6.78 -13.29 0.37
N GLN A 155 7.32 -13.08 -0.82
CA GLN A 155 8.76 -13.18 -1.04
C GLN A 155 9.51 -12.04 -0.34
N PHE A 156 8.97 -10.82 -0.38
CA PHE A 156 9.51 -9.69 0.36
C PHE A 156 9.50 -9.92 1.87
N TYR A 157 8.38 -10.38 2.43
CA TYR A 157 8.25 -10.70 3.86
C TYR A 157 9.29 -11.73 4.34
N ASN A 158 9.55 -12.75 3.53
CA ASN A 158 10.42 -13.86 3.91
C ASN A 158 11.85 -13.73 3.37
N SER A 159 12.21 -12.59 2.76
CA SER A 159 13.51 -12.40 2.09
C SER A 159 13.85 -13.56 1.15
N GLN A 160 12.91 -13.96 0.29
CA GLN A 160 13.10 -15.06 -0.66
C GLN A 160 13.48 -14.55 -2.05
N GLY A 161 14.26 -15.37 -2.77
CA GLY A 161 14.65 -15.07 -4.15
C GLY A 161 15.38 -13.73 -4.24
N SER A 162 14.87 -12.83 -5.07
CA SER A 162 15.46 -11.51 -5.29
C SER A 162 15.26 -10.51 -4.15
N PHE A 163 14.65 -10.93 -3.03
CA PHE A 163 14.50 -10.11 -1.82
C PHE A 163 15.44 -10.51 -0.66
N ASP A 164 16.38 -11.44 -0.85
CA ASP A 164 17.25 -11.96 0.21
C ASP A 164 17.88 -10.84 1.09
N GLU A 165 18.41 -9.80 0.45
CA GLU A 165 19.11 -8.71 1.15
C GLU A 165 18.22 -7.52 1.57
N VAL A 166 16.97 -7.48 1.13
CA VAL A 166 16.14 -6.25 1.17
C VAL A 166 14.75 -6.47 1.78
N GLY A 167 14.33 -7.72 1.91
CA GLY A 167 13.09 -8.13 2.54
C GLY A 167 13.15 -8.08 4.07
N LEU A 168 12.09 -8.59 4.72
CA LEU A 168 11.95 -8.54 6.19
C LEU A 168 12.58 -9.74 6.92
N GLY A 169 13.23 -10.66 6.20
CA GLY A 169 13.95 -11.80 6.78
C GLY A 169 13.07 -12.76 7.58
N GLY A 170 11.77 -12.84 7.25
CA GLY A 170 10.80 -13.63 7.99
C GLY A 170 10.50 -13.07 9.39
N LYS A 171 10.79 -11.78 9.63
CA LYS A 171 10.52 -11.08 10.90
C LYS A 171 9.46 -10.02 10.71
N LYS A 172 8.74 -9.69 11.78
CA LYS A 172 7.81 -8.56 11.78
C LYS A 172 8.56 -7.27 11.49
N GLY A 173 7.99 -6.38 10.68
CA GLY A 173 8.70 -5.18 10.27
C GLY A 173 7.88 -4.22 9.43
N ASP A 174 8.38 -3.01 9.35
CA ASP A 174 7.84 -1.95 8.50
C ASP A 174 8.33 -2.08 7.06
N PHE A 175 7.48 -1.67 6.12
CA PHE A 175 7.87 -1.41 4.74
C PHE A 175 6.97 -0.33 4.14
N THR A 176 7.49 0.44 3.19
CA THR A 176 6.72 1.49 2.54
C THR A 176 6.41 1.07 1.11
N ILE A 177 5.21 1.36 0.62
CA ILE A 177 4.85 1.04 -0.76
C ILE A 177 5.02 2.26 -1.68
N GLY A 178 5.42 1.99 -2.91
CA GLY A 178 5.43 2.93 -4.03
C GLY A 178 4.75 2.33 -5.26
N PHE A 179 4.49 3.17 -6.27
CA PHE A 179 3.81 2.76 -7.50
C PHE A 179 4.62 3.18 -8.73
N GLY A 180 5.13 2.20 -9.46
CA GLY A 180 5.83 2.39 -10.73
C GLY A 180 4.85 2.32 -11.88
N ASN A 181 5.03 3.15 -12.91
CA ASN A 181 4.17 3.19 -14.09
C ASN A 181 2.66 3.14 -13.72
N PRO A 182 2.13 4.10 -12.95
CA PRO A 182 0.71 4.10 -12.57
C PRO A 182 -0.27 4.15 -13.76
N GLY A 183 0.22 4.43 -14.97
CA GLY A 183 -0.58 4.54 -16.18
C GLY A 183 -1.63 5.65 -16.04
N ASP A 184 -2.81 5.39 -16.57
CA ASP A 184 -3.97 6.30 -16.49
C ASP A 184 -4.79 6.12 -15.20
N SER A 185 -4.22 5.52 -14.14
CA SER A 185 -4.94 5.38 -12.88
C SER A 185 -5.41 6.74 -12.39
N PRO A 186 -6.73 6.95 -12.21
CA PRO A 186 -7.25 8.23 -11.73
C PRO A 186 -6.89 8.48 -10.25
N TYR A 187 -6.37 7.46 -9.56
CA TYR A 187 -6.09 7.49 -8.12
C TYR A 187 -4.61 7.68 -7.80
N CYS A 188 -3.70 7.18 -8.64
CA CYS A 188 -2.27 7.37 -8.46
C CYS A 188 -1.83 8.77 -8.97
N SER A 189 -2.53 9.81 -8.52
CA SER A 189 -2.32 11.18 -8.96
C SER A 189 -2.47 12.14 -7.78
N PRO A 190 -1.60 13.15 -7.64
CA PRO A 190 -1.73 14.17 -6.59
C PRO A 190 -3.02 14.99 -6.75
N ASN A 191 -3.60 15.00 -7.95
CA ASN A 191 -4.78 15.77 -8.33
C ASN A 191 -6.05 14.91 -8.41
N THR A 192 -6.02 13.69 -7.88
CA THR A 192 -7.21 12.82 -7.83
C THR A 192 -8.34 13.49 -7.06
N ASP A 193 -9.56 13.38 -7.57
CA ASP A 193 -10.78 13.87 -6.92
C ASP A 193 -11.42 12.81 -5.99
N CYS A 194 -10.71 11.69 -5.77
CA CYS A 194 -11.11 10.60 -4.88
C CYS A 194 -12.45 9.95 -5.28
N VAL A 195 -12.90 10.08 -6.54
CA VAL A 195 -14.18 9.52 -6.98
C VAL A 195 -14.04 8.03 -7.23
N ASN A 196 -14.76 7.24 -6.42
CA ASN A 196 -14.92 5.81 -6.64
C ASN A 196 -15.52 5.57 -8.04
N ASP A 197 -14.87 4.72 -8.84
CA ASP A 197 -15.28 4.35 -10.20
C ASP A 197 -16.43 3.33 -10.22
N GLY A 198 -16.94 2.96 -9.04
CA GLY A 198 -17.97 1.95 -8.84
C GLY A 198 -17.42 0.61 -8.37
N HIS A 199 -16.09 0.46 -8.27
CA HIS A 199 -15.46 -0.83 -7.97
C HIS A 199 -14.74 -0.89 -6.62
N GLN A 200 -14.62 0.22 -5.88
CA GLN A 200 -14.09 0.18 -4.51
C GLN A 200 -15.20 -0.01 -3.48
N TYR A 201 -14.96 -0.90 -2.53
CA TYR A 201 -15.89 -1.29 -1.49
C TYR A 201 -15.24 -1.19 -0.12
N THR A 202 -16.08 -1.26 0.90
CA THR A 202 -15.71 -1.59 2.27
C THR A 202 -16.64 -2.71 2.74
N ARG A 203 -16.48 -3.17 3.99
CA ARG A 203 -17.45 -4.07 4.62
C ARG A 203 -18.89 -3.61 4.48
N ASP A 204 -19.13 -2.30 4.55
CA ASP A 204 -20.49 -1.74 4.62
C ASP A 204 -21.09 -1.46 3.22
N GLY A 205 -20.42 -1.86 2.14
CA GLY A 205 -20.89 -1.65 0.76
C GLY A 205 -19.93 -0.80 -0.05
N LEU A 206 -20.43 -0.15 -1.11
CA LEU A 206 -19.62 0.69 -1.99
C LEU A 206 -18.91 1.78 -1.17
N ALA A 207 -17.63 1.99 -1.39
CA ALA A 207 -16.87 3.03 -0.70
C ALA A 207 -17.39 4.40 -1.15
N ARG A 208 -18.15 5.07 -0.28
CA ARG A 208 -18.78 6.36 -0.60
C ARG A 208 -17.85 7.50 -0.23
N ARG A 209 -17.89 8.56 -1.04
CA ARG A 209 -17.20 9.83 -0.82
C ARG A 209 -17.52 10.40 0.56
N SER A 210 -16.56 11.10 1.14
CA SER A 210 -16.85 12.40 1.72
C SER A 210 -15.91 13.47 1.23
N HIS A 211 -16.37 14.69 1.48
CA HIS A 211 -15.77 15.97 1.15
C HIS A 211 -14.33 15.90 0.64
N VAL A 212 -14.17 16.34 -0.62
CA VAL A 212 -12.88 16.52 -1.27
C VAL A 212 -12.08 17.54 -0.47
N ILE A 213 -11.03 17.09 0.23
CA ILE A 213 -10.02 17.98 0.78
C ILE A 213 -8.95 18.13 -0.30
N LYS A 214 -8.93 19.28 -0.97
CA LYS A 214 -7.82 19.64 -1.86
C LYS A 214 -6.52 19.59 -1.07
N ARG A 215 -5.49 18.89 -1.57
CA ARG A 215 -4.16 18.93 -0.93
C ARG A 215 -3.70 20.38 -0.83
N LYS A 216 -3.19 20.75 0.35
CA LYS A 216 -2.37 21.97 0.53
C LYS A 216 -0.92 21.76 0.09
N ASP A 217 -0.52 20.52 -0.10
CA ASP A 217 0.85 20.12 -0.41
C ASP A 217 1.08 20.17 -1.93
N LYS A 218 2.08 20.94 -2.36
CA LYS A 218 2.44 21.18 -3.76
C LYS A 218 3.29 20.07 -4.36
N SER A 219 3.68 19.05 -3.59
CA SER A 219 4.40 17.90 -4.14
C SER A 219 3.49 17.09 -5.08
N ASN A 220 3.94 16.89 -6.31
CA ASN A 220 3.22 16.11 -7.30
C ASN A 220 3.11 14.62 -6.92
N GLY A 221 3.78 14.18 -5.85
CA GLY A 221 3.86 12.77 -5.43
C GLY A 221 4.71 11.90 -6.35
N TYR A 222 5.17 12.44 -7.48
CA TYR A 222 6.06 11.76 -8.42
C TYR A 222 7.53 12.13 -8.15
N TYR A 223 8.38 11.12 -8.27
CA TYR A 223 9.80 11.21 -7.99
C TYR A 223 10.59 10.58 -9.13
N LYS A 224 11.72 11.23 -9.45
CA LYS A 224 12.67 10.73 -10.43
C LYS A 224 13.62 9.75 -9.76
N LEU A 225 13.93 8.68 -10.48
CA LEU A 225 14.90 7.67 -10.09
C LEU A 225 16.24 7.89 -10.80
N LYS A 226 17.32 7.36 -10.23
CA LYS A 226 18.67 7.49 -10.76
C LYS A 226 18.83 6.82 -12.13
N SER A 227 18.11 5.74 -12.39
CA SER A 227 18.03 5.13 -13.73
C SER A 227 17.37 6.01 -14.80
N GLY A 228 16.72 7.11 -14.41
CA GLY A 228 15.92 7.96 -15.28
C GLY A 228 14.43 7.63 -15.26
N GLY A 229 14.02 6.53 -14.64
CA GLY A 229 12.62 6.19 -14.42
C GLY A 229 11.91 7.12 -13.44
N THR A 230 10.60 6.92 -13.28
CA THR A 230 9.77 7.67 -12.34
C THR A 230 8.86 6.75 -11.57
N PHE A 231 8.56 7.10 -10.32
CA PHE A 231 7.57 6.39 -9.52
C PHE A 231 6.75 7.37 -8.68
N PHE A 232 5.60 6.90 -8.25
CA PHE A 232 4.65 7.64 -7.43
C PHE A 232 4.70 7.14 -5.99
N ALA A 233 4.96 8.07 -5.06
CA ALA A 233 5.04 7.80 -3.62
C ALA A 233 4.05 8.72 -2.87
N PRO A 234 2.85 8.23 -2.52
CA PRO A 234 1.82 9.07 -1.87
C PRO A 234 2.21 9.55 -0.46
N GLY A 235 3.08 8.81 0.21
CA GLY A 235 3.70 9.17 1.49
C GLY A 235 4.81 10.22 1.34
N GLY A 236 5.25 10.49 0.11
CA GLY A 236 6.45 11.24 -0.20
C GLY A 236 7.69 10.35 -0.20
N ALA A 237 8.75 10.82 -0.85
CA ALA A 237 10.09 10.24 -0.87
C ALA A 237 11.13 11.37 -0.85
N LYS A 238 12.39 11.03 -0.60
CA LYS A 238 13.52 11.95 -0.46
C LYS A 238 14.72 11.44 -1.27
N PRO A 239 15.60 12.33 -1.73
CA PRO A 239 16.85 11.90 -2.35
C PRO A 239 17.62 10.92 -1.45
N GLY A 240 18.09 9.82 -2.04
CA GLY A 240 18.78 8.72 -1.34
C GLY A 240 17.87 7.58 -0.87
N ASP A 241 16.54 7.76 -0.84
CA ASP A 241 15.61 6.65 -0.58
C ASP A 241 15.78 5.56 -1.65
N LEU A 242 15.61 4.30 -1.24
CA LEU A 242 15.83 3.14 -2.09
C LEU A 242 14.50 2.56 -2.58
N VAL A 243 14.44 2.24 -3.86
CA VAL A 243 13.24 1.72 -4.53
C VAL A 243 13.52 0.33 -5.07
N PHE A 244 12.78 -0.66 -4.57
CA PHE A 244 12.90 -2.06 -4.95
C PHE A 244 11.70 -2.44 -5.81
N THR A 245 11.95 -2.70 -7.09
CA THR A 245 10.90 -3.00 -8.08
C THR A 245 10.98 -4.48 -8.48
N PRO A 246 10.00 -5.31 -8.13
CA PRO A 246 9.94 -6.68 -8.62
C PRO A 246 9.70 -6.68 -10.14
N ARG A 247 10.40 -7.57 -10.83
CA ARG A 247 10.40 -7.79 -12.29
C ARG A 247 10.42 -9.27 -12.61
N TYR A 248 10.18 -9.61 -13.86
CA TYR A 248 10.22 -11.00 -14.33
C TYR A 248 11.11 -11.16 -15.57
N TYR A 249 11.95 -12.20 -15.59
CA TYR A 249 12.81 -12.51 -16.73
C TYR A 249 11.99 -12.90 -17.97
N ASN A 250 10.96 -13.73 -17.77
CA ASN A 250 10.02 -14.13 -18.80
C ASN A 250 8.60 -13.70 -18.42
N GLN A 251 8.15 -12.64 -19.07
CA GLN A 251 6.84 -12.02 -18.89
C GLN A 251 5.67 -12.99 -19.15
N THR A 252 5.77 -13.80 -20.20
CA THR A 252 4.72 -14.78 -20.55
C THR A 252 4.60 -15.86 -19.47
N LEU A 253 5.74 -16.36 -18.99
CA LEU A 253 5.77 -17.38 -17.95
C LEU A 253 5.20 -16.86 -16.61
N ALA A 254 5.55 -15.63 -16.23
CA ALA A 254 5.00 -14.99 -15.03
C ALA A 254 3.46 -14.89 -15.08
N ARG A 255 2.91 -14.54 -16.24
CA ARG A 255 1.47 -14.51 -16.48
C ARG A 255 0.83 -15.89 -16.36
N GLU A 256 1.43 -16.91 -16.98
CA GLU A 256 0.90 -18.26 -16.90
C GLU A 256 0.87 -18.77 -15.46
N PHE A 257 1.96 -18.57 -14.73
CA PHE A 257 2.05 -18.94 -13.34
C PHE A 257 1.00 -18.20 -12.50
N ALA A 258 0.85 -16.89 -12.67
CA ALA A 258 -0.12 -16.11 -11.92
C ALA A 258 -1.58 -16.54 -12.19
N ARG A 259 -1.90 -16.94 -13.43
CA ARG A 259 -3.24 -17.42 -13.82
C ARG A 259 -3.52 -18.84 -13.33
N LYS A 260 -2.51 -19.72 -13.35
CA LYS A 260 -2.64 -21.12 -12.92
C LYS A 260 -2.56 -21.25 -11.39
N HIS A 261 -1.96 -20.28 -10.70
CA HIS A 261 -1.84 -20.31 -9.25
C HIS A 261 -3.23 -20.27 -8.60
N THR A 262 -3.51 -21.31 -7.82
CA THR A 262 -4.63 -21.31 -6.89
C THR A 262 -4.06 -21.19 -5.50
N PHE A 263 -4.33 -20.06 -4.84
CA PHE A 263 -3.87 -19.85 -3.48
C PHE A 263 -4.47 -20.89 -2.53
N ASP A 264 -3.61 -21.58 -1.79
CA ASP A 264 -4.02 -22.50 -0.74
C ASP A 264 -3.53 -21.97 0.62
N PRO A 265 -4.45 -21.55 1.52
CA PRO A 265 -4.07 -21.02 2.83
C PRO A 265 -3.39 -22.06 3.73
N LYS A 266 -3.55 -23.36 3.45
CA LYS A 266 -2.94 -24.46 4.22
C LYS A 266 -1.54 -24.82 3.74
N ARG A 267 -1.17 -24.42 2.52
CA ARG A 267 0.17 -24.67 1.98
C ARG A 267 1.11 -23.57 2.44
N GLY A 268 2.35 -23.96 2.76
CA GLY A 268 3.41 -23.04 3.16
C GLY A 268 3.88 -22.17 1.99
N LEU A 269 5.08 -21.62 2.13
CA LEU A 269 5.71 -20.80 1.08
C LEU A 269 6.04 -21.62 -0.17
N GLU A 270 6.10 -22.96 -0.08
CA GLU A 270 6.46 -23.83 -1.21
C GLU A 270 5.49 -23.69 -2.39
N GLN A 271 4.25 -23.26 -2.14
CA GLN A 271 3.26 -23.05 -3.21
C GLN A 271 3.64 -21.92 -4.18
N TYR A 272 4.66 -21.12 -3.88
CA TYR A 272 5.16 -20.04 -4.75
C TYR A 272 6.55 -20.34 -5.34
N GLU A 273 7.19 -21.46 -4.96
CA GLU A 273 8.56 -21.79 -5.37
C GLU A 273 8.75 -21.77 -6.88
N TYR A 274 7.81 -22.36 -7.61
CA TYR A 274 7.86 -22.42 -9.07
C TYR A 274 7.80 -21.03 -9.74
N MET A 275 7.29 -20.01 -9.04
CA MET A 275 7.20 -18.64 -9.53
C MET A 275 8.47 -17.82 -9.23
N MET A 276 9.29 -18.26 -8.26
CA MET A 276 10.47 -17.53 -7.80
C MET A 276 11.58 -17.46 -8.85
N GLY A 277 11.85 -18.57 -9.54
CA GLY A 277 12.97 -18.65 -10.49
C GLY A 277 12.85 -17.71 -11.70
N ASN A 278 11.66 -17.14 -11.91
CA ASN A 278 11.41 -16.19 -12.99
C ASN A 278 11.34 -14.73 -12.52
N MET A 279 11.48 -14.46 -11.23
CA MET A 279 11.36 -13.12 -10.64
C MET A 279 12.75 -12.58 -10.26
N TYR A 280 12.95 -11.28 -10.47
CA TYR A 280 14.12 -10.54 -9.97
C TYR A 280 13.69 -9.18 -9.40
N THR A 281 14.60 -8.48 -8.72
CA THR A 281 14.31 -7.17 -8.11
C THR A 281 15.29 -6.14 -8.65
N ASP A 282 14.79 -5.11 -9.32
CA ASP A 282 15.57 -3.93 -9.64
C ASP A 282 15.71 -3.05 -8.40
N ARG A 283 16.93 -2.59 -8.14
CA ARG A 283 17.22 -1.59 -7.12
C ARG A 283 17.50 -0.26 -7.78
N ASP A 284 16.82 0.78 -7.32
CA ASP A 284 17.05 2.16 -7.75
C ASP A 284 17.07 3.11 -6.55
N GLU A 285 17.43 4.35 -6.81
CA GLU A 285 17.60 5.41 -5.82
C GLU A 285 16.80 6.64 -6.25
N VAL A 286 16.07 7.24 -5.32
CA VAL A 286 15.36 8.49 -5.55
C VAL A 286 16.38 9.63 -5.68
N VAL A 287 16.27 10.42 -6.75
CA VAL A 287 17.12 11.61 -6.93
C VAL A 287 16.40 12.91 -6.56
N GLY A 288 15.05 12.90 -6.53
CA GLY A 288 14.25 14.05 -6.13
C GLY A 288 12.83 14.01 -6.71
N PRO A 289 11.98 14.99 -6.33
CA PRO A 289 10.65 15.14 -6.91
C PRO A 289 10.75 15.53 -8.40
N ILE A 290 9.74 15.17 -9.19
CA ILE A 290 9.59 15.68 -10.55
C ILE A 290 9.08 17.13 -10.47
N GLU A 291 9.84 18.07 -11.05
CA GLU A 291 9.42 19.46 -11.20
C GLU A 291 8.34 19.58 -12.29
N ASN A 292 7.34 20.45 -12.07
CA ASN A 292 6.32 20.78 -13.07
C ASN A 292 6.84 21.78 -14.09
#